data_AF-A0A8S2QWR4-F1
#
_entry.id   AF-A0A8S2QWR4-F1
#
_cell.length_a   1.000
_cell.length_b   1.000
_cell.length_c   1.000
_cell.angle_alpha   90.00
_cell.angle_beta   90.00
_cell.angle_gamma   90.00
#
_symmetry.space_group_name_H-M   'P 1'
#
loop_
_entity.id
_entity.type
_entity.pdbx_description
1 polymer ?
#
loop_
_entity_poly.entity_id
_entity_poly.type
_entity_poly.pdbx_seq_one_letter_code
_entity_poly.pdbx_strand_id
1 'polypeptide(L)'
;RARRAVGHLLDAAHNDDNISETAFVSGVKMIIEAAPDYAVDIPLIWQYIGEILGAFIGAPTSNMAVLKPIFECVPDDKAKQFFQFTIRYATEFSSQSRIQRFWQSSGFSLNDLMKADLIDSTFSNEFDWLFDTPEVEQSTSQTKENHSPHPDPQLVKLFKSVNDQGTTITDPEIITYIREHMDPSEKFYIRNIVLSYLEACLINRDPQKKIQEDIAKKRMTVLNAIIEHKSEAEIQAVYAIQNFVNKLEHPPKMARLLFDIFYDEECVSEDAFFEWLKHPDQSETEGHAVVEISTKDFFTWLQQAETEVEEGEEEEGS
;
A
#
# COMPACT_ATOMS: atom_id res chain seq x y z
N ARG A 1 -14.16 -8.19 4.31
CA ARG A 1 -13.02 -8.96 4.89
C ARG A 1 -12.84 -10.34 4.24
N ALA A 2 -13.83 -11.25 4.25
CA ALA A 2 -13.67 -12.59 3.66
C ALA A 2 -13.48 -12.58 2.12
N ARG A 3 -14.31 -11.85 1.37
CA ARG A 3 -14.21 -11.72 -0.10
C ARG A 3 -12.83 -11.22 -0.56
N ARG A 4 -12.32 -10.17 0.09
CA ARG A 4 -10.95 -9.68 -0.10
C ARG A 4 -9.88 -10.77 0.15
N ALA A 5 -9.98 -11.49 1.27
CA ALA A 5 -9.03 -12.55 1.60
C ALA A 5 -9.03 -13.67 0.54
N VAL A 6 -10.21 -14.02 -0.01
CA VAL A 6 -10.32 -15.00 -1.10
C VAL A 6 -9.67 -14.47 -2.38
N GLY A 7 -9.93 -13.24 -2.79
CA GLY A 7 -9.31 -12.67 -4.00
C GLY A 7 -7.78 -12.59 -3.89
N HIS A 8 -7.25 -12.18 -2.73
CA HIS A 8 -5.80 -12.17 -2.48
C HIS A 8 -5.20 -13.57 -2.42
N LEU A 9 -5.95 -14.56 -1.90
CA LEU A 9 -5.51 -15.96 -1.91
C LEU A 9 -5.41 -16.48 -3.35
N LEU A 10 -6.37 -16.14 -4.21
CA LEU A 10 -6.36 -16.52 -5.62
C LEU A 10 -5.20 -15.86 -6.36
N ASP A 11 -4.90 -14.60 -6.07
CA ASP A 11 -3.73 -13.90 -6.62
C ASP A 11 -2.43 -14.58 -6.18
N ALA A 12 -2.25 -14.83 -4.87
CA ALA A 12 -1.07 -15.53 -4.38
C ALA A 12 -0.92 -16.94 -4.96
N ALA A 13 -2.02 -17.71 -5.03
CA ALA A 13 -2.01 -19.06 -5.59
C ALA A 13 -1.70 -19.08 -7.10
N HIS A 14 -2.14 -18.05 -7.83
CA HIS A 14 -1.83 -17.90 -9.24
C HIS A 14 -0.35 -17.52 -9.47
N ASN A 15 0.19 -16.62 -8.64
CA ASN A 15 1.57 -16.15 -8.76
C ASN A 15 2.62 -17.15 -8.26
N ASP A 16 2.28 -17.97 -7.28
CA ASP A 16 3.15 -19.03 -6.76
C ASP A 16 3.11 -20.31 -7.64
N ASP A 17 2.56 -20.23 -8.87
CA ASP A 17 2.33 -21.34 -9.81
C ASP A 17 1.53 -22.53 -9.23
N ASN A 18 0.82 -22.32 -8.11
CA ASN A 18 -0.02 -23.34 -7.49
C ASN A 18 -1.31 -23.58 -8.29
N ILE A 19 -1.77 -22.57 -9.03
CA ILE A 19 -2.93 -22.63 -9.92
C ILE A 19 -2.57 -21.97 -11.25
N SER A 20 -2.62 -22.74 -12.34
CA SER A 20 -2.41 -22.18 -13.68
C SER A 20 -3.49 -21.17 -14.06
N GLU A 21 -3.17 -20.23 -14.96
CA GLU A 21 -4.16 -19.26 -15.47
C GLU A 21 -5.41 -19.95 -16.03
N THR A 22 -5.20 -21.07 -16.74
CA THR A 22 -6.29 -21.89 -17.30
C THR A 22 -7.18 -22.51 -16.22
N ALA A 23 -6.59 -23.02 -15.14
CA ALA A 23 -7.34 -23.61 -14.02
C ALA A 23 -8.09 -22.53 -13.24
N PHE A 24 -7.47 -21.36 -13.04
CA PHE A 24 -8.10 -20.21 -12.42
C PHE A 24 -9.32 -19.74 -13.21
N VAL A 25 -9.15 -19.45 -14.51
CA VAL A 25 -10.24 -19.00 -15.39
C VAL A 25 -11.36 -20.04 -15.42
N SER A 26 -11.04 -21.33 -15.59
CA SER A 26 -12.02 -22.40 -15.59
C SER A 26 -12.81 -22.48 -14.28
N GLY A 27 -12.13 -22.40 -13.13
CA GLY A 27 -12.78 -22.43 -11.82
C GLY A 27 -13.73 -21.25 -11.59
N VAL A 28 -13.33 -20.05 -12.01
CA VAL A 28 -14.20 -18.86 -11.92
C VAL A 28 -15.40 -19.00 -12.86
N LYS A 29 -15.21 -19.49 -14.09
CA LYS A 29 -16.30 -19.74 -15.04
C LYS A 29 -17.36 -20.66 -14.45
N MET A 30 -16.96 -21.76 -13.83
CA MET A 30 -17.89 -22.70 -13.17
C MET A 30 -18.75 -22.01 -12.11
N ILE A 31 -18.18 -21.05 -11.36
CA ILE A 31 -18.93 -20.30 -10.34
C ILE A 31 -19.91 -19.33 -11.00
N ILE A 32 -19.50 -18.63 -12.06
CA ILE A 32 -20.35 -17.69 -12.80
C ILE A 32 -21.52 -18.40 -13.48
N GLU A 33 -21.27 -19.56 -14.10
CA GLU A 33 -22.30 -20.36 -14.77
C GLU A 33 -23.35 -20.88 -13.78
N ALA A 34 -22.97 -21.16 -12.54
CA ALA A 34 -23.88 -21.56 -11.47
C ALA A 34 -24.52 -20.37 -10.71
N ALA A 35 -24.05 -19.14 -10.93
CA ALA A 35 -24.52 -17.95 -10.22
C ALA A 35 -26.03 -17.65 -10.39
N PRO A 36 -26.68 -17.92 -11.54
CA PRO A 36 -28.14 -17.76 -11.66
C PRO A 36 -28.93 -18.60 -10.66
N ASP A 37 -28.50 -19.85 -10.42
CA ASP A 37 -29.15 -20.75 -9.47
C ASP A 37 -28.92 -20.27 -8.03
N TYR A 38 -27.68 -19.87 -7.70
CA TYR A 38 -27.36 -19.31 -6.39
C TYR A 38 -28.07 -17.99 -6.10
N ALA A 39 -28.43 -17.22 -7.14
CA ALA A 39 -29.12 -15.94 -6.95
C ALA A 39 -30.51 -16.09 -6.31
N VAL A 40 -31.10 -17.29 -6.37
CA VAL A 40 -32.38 -17.62 -5.70
C VAL A 40 -32.24 -17.50 -4.18
N ASP A 41 -31.16 -18.04 -3.63
CA ASP A 41 -30.91 -18.07 -2.17
C ASP A 41 -29.99 -16.94 -1.71
N ILE A 42 -29.15 -16.41 -2.60
CA ILE A 42 -28.14 -15.39 -2.33
C ILE A 42 -28.34 -14.22 -3.31
N PRO A 43 -29.23 -13.25 -2.98
CA PRO A 43 -29.58 -12.16 -3.90
C PRO A 43 -28.39 -11.29 -4.35
N LEU A 44 -27.32 -11.24 -3.54
CA LEU A 44 -26.12 -10.44 -3.80
C LEU A 44 -24.96 -11.25 -4.42
N ILE A 45 -25.21 -12.46 -4.92
CA ILE A 45 -24.14 -13.34 -5.42
C ILE A 45 -23.27 -12.70 -6.51
N TRP A 46 -23.87 -11.95 -7.43
CA TRP A 46 -23.15 -11.24 -8.49
C TRP A 46 -22.20 -10.17 -7.94
N GLN A 47 -22.63 -9.43 -6.92
CA GLN A 47 -21.78 -8.51 -6.20
C GLN A 47 -20.63 -9.24 -5.51
N TYR A 48 -20.92 -10.39 -4.90
CA TYR A 48 -19.92 -11.11 -4.11
C TYR A 48 -18.82 -11.69 -4.99
N ILE A 49 -19.19 -12.28 -6.13
CA ILE A 49 -18.25 -12.77 -7.13
C ILE A 49 -17.46 -11.60 -7.72
N GLY A 50 -18.13 -10.49 -8.07
CA GLY A 50 -17.49 -9.28 -8.59
C GLY A 50 -16.47 -8.70 -7.62
N GLU A 51 -16.77 -8.61 -6.32
CA GLU A 51 -15.83 -8.13 -5.31
C GLU A 51 -14.64 -9.09 -5.10
N ILE A 52 -14.85 -10.41 -5.21
CA ILE A 52 -13.73 -11.38 -5.15
C ILE A 52 -12.80 -11.16 -6.34
N LEU A 53 -13.34 -11.00 -7.54
CA LEU A 53 -12.55 -10.70 -8.74
C LEU A 53 -11.89 -9.31 -8.66
N GLY A 54 -12.60 -8.32 -8.13
CA GLY A 54 -12.07 -6.98 -7.89
C GLY A 54 -10.87 -6.99 -6.96
N ALA A 55 -10.94 -7.79 -5.89
CA ALA A 55 -9.82 -8.00 -4.97
C ALA A 55 -8.64 -8.73 -5.63
N PHE A 56 -8.92 -9.67 -6.54
CA PHE A 56 -7.89 -10.36 -7.33
C PHE A 56 -7.19 -9.37 -8.27
N ILE A 57 -7.91 -8.65 -9.14
CA ILE A 57 -7.28 -7.72 -10.10
C ILE A 57 -6.67 -6.48 -9.42
N GLY A 58 -7.17 -6.10 -8.24
CA GLY A 58 -6.59 -5.04 -7.44
C GLY A 58 -5.26 -5.43 -6.79
N ALA A 59 -4.95 -6.74 -6.72
CA ALA A 59 -3.76 -7.25 -6.08
C ALA A 59 -2.48 -6.96 -6.90
N PRO A 60 -1.31 -6.87 -6.22
CA PRO A 60 -0.04 -6.41 -6.79
C PRO A 60 0.43 -7.11 -8.05
N THR A 61 0.10 -8.39 -8.18
CA THR A 61 0.72 -9.34 -9.10
C THR A 61 -0.30 -10.02 -10.02
N SER A 62 -1.54 -9.53 -10.03
CA SER A 62 -2.60 -10.11 -10.84
C SER A 62 -2.36 -9.90 -12.34
N ASN A 63 -3.18 -10.54 -13.17
CA ASN A 63 -3.25 -10.38 -14.62
C ASN A 63 -4.66 -9.94 -15.03
N MET A 64 -4.86 -8.74 -15.57
CA MET A 64 -6.18 -8.26 -16.01
C MET A 64 -6.73 -9.05 -17.21
N ALA A 65 -5.84 -9.67 -18.00
CA ALA A 65 -6.20 -10.39 -19.23
C ALA A 65 -7.20 -11.53 -18.97
N VAL A 66 -7.20 -12.11 -17.77
CA VAL A 66 -8.09 -13.20 -17.37
C VAL A 66 -9.56 -12.78 -17.31
N LEU A 67 -9.86 -11.48 -17.21
CA LEU A 67 -11.23 -11.00 -17.12
C LEU A 67 -12.01 -11.27 -18.41
N LYS A 68 -11.40 -11.12 -19.58
CA LYS A 68 -12.10 -11.29 -20.86
C LYS A 68 -12.82 -12.64 -20.96
N PRO A 69 -12.13 -13.80 -20.83
CA PRO A 69 -12.82 -15.08 -20.90
C PRO A 69 -13.84 -15.26 -19.77
N ILE A 70 -13.64 -14.67 -18.60
CA ILE A 70 -14.57 -14.74 -17.47
C ILE A 70 -15.88 -13.98 -17.79
N PHE A 71 -15.78 -12.78 -18.36
CA PHE A 71 -16.92 -11.94 -18.71
C PHE A 71 -17.75 -12.52 -19.85
N GLU A 72 -17.16 -13.32 -20.75
CA GLU A 72 -17.90 -14.06 -21.79
C GLU A 72 -18.98 -15.01 -21.22
N CYS A 73 -18.82 -15.48 -19.98
CA CYS A 73 -19.79 -16.36 -19.31
C CYS A 73 -20.84 -15.59 -18.50
N VAL A 74 -20.74 -14.26 -18.40
CA VAL A 74 -21.68 -13.44 -17.61
C VAL A 74 -22.93 -13.14 -18.47
N PRO A 75 -24.15 -13.37 -17.94
CA PRO A 75 -25.38 -12.98 -18.63
C PRO A 75 -25.41 -11.49 -18.97
N ASP A 76 -25.94 -11.15 -20.15
CA ASP A 76 -25.99 -9.76 -20.65
C ASP A 76 -26.63 -8.79 -19.65
N ASP A 77 -27.72 -9.21 -19.01
CA ASP A 77 -28.44 -8.39 -18.02
C ASP A 77 -27.66 -8.17 -16.71
N LYS A 78 -26.56 -8.90 -16.52
CA LYS A 78 -25.66 -8.80 -15.36
C LYS A 78 -24.30 -8.20 -15.69
N ALA A 79 -23.88 -8.20 -16.95
CA ALA A 79 -22.53 -7.80 -17.35
C ALA A 79 -22.14 -6.39 -16.86
N LYS A 80 -23.03 -5.40 -17.03
CA LYS A 80 -22.83 -4.02 -16.55
C LYS A 80 -22.62 -3.97 -15.04
N GLN A 81 -23.54 -4.60 -14.29
CA GLN A 81 -23.50 -4.61 -12.82
C GLN A 81 -22.26 -5.33 -12.29
N PHE A 82 -21.91 -6.45 -12.90
CA PHE A 82 -20.74 -7.26 -12.54
C PHE A 82 -19.43 -6.51 -12.77
N PHE A 83 -19.32 -5.78 -13.88
CA PHE A 83 -18.20 -4.88 -14.15
C PHE A 83 -18.06 -3.81 -13.08
N GLN A 84 -19.16 -3.12 -12.72
CA GLN A 84 -19.14 -2.07 -11.70
C GLN A 84 -18.62 -2.59 -10.36
N PHE A 85 -19.12 -3.74 -9.90
CA PHE A 85 -18.66 -4.33 -8.64
C PHE A 85 -17.19 -4.73 -8.70
N THR A 86 -16.73 -5.25 -9.83
CA THR A 86 -15.35 -5.67 -10.02
C THR A 86 -14.39 -4.47 -9.98
N ILE A 87 -14.64 -3.45 -10.81
CA ILE A 87 -13.74 -2.28 -10.92
C ILE A 87 -13.80 -1.42 -9.66
N ARG A 88 -14.98 -1.13 -9.11
CA ARG A 88 -15.09 -0.32 -7.88
C ARG A 88 -14.38 -0.98 -6.71
N TYR A 89 -14.55 -2.29 -6.53
CA TYR A 89 -13.87 -3.00 -5.45
C TYR A 89 -12.36 -3.08 -5.67
N ALA A 90 -11.90 -3.16 -6.92
CA ALA A 90 -10.46 -3.08 -7.22
C ALA A 90 -9.88 -1.70 -6.82
N THR A 91 -10.62 -0.62 -7.07
CA THR A 91 -10.21 0.75 -6.70
C THR A 91 -10.29 1.05 -5.20
N GLU A 92 -10.97 0.22 -4.39
CA GLU A 92 -10.98 0.37 -2.92
C GLU A 92 -9.64 0.01 -2.27
N PHE A 93 -8.81 -0.82 -2.93
CA PHE A 93 -7.56 -1.35 -2.35
C PHE A 93 -6.34 -1.22 -3.27
N SER A 94 -6.54 -0.64 -4.45
CA SER A 94 -5.53 -0.35 -5.46
C SER A 94 -5.75 1.07 -5.96
N SER A 95 -4.69 1.83 -6.28
CA SER A 95 -4.86 3.19 -6.77
C SER A 95 -5.58 3.20 -8.12
N GLN A 96 -6.42 4.21 -8.36
CA GLN A 96 -7.14 4.39 -9.62
C GLN A 96 -6.15 4.40 -10.81
N SER A 97 -5.02 5.11 -10.69
CA SER A 97 -3.98 5.17 -11.71
C SER A 97 -3.34 3.81 -12.00
N ARG A 98 -3.23 2.93 -11.00
CA ARG A 98 -2.75 1.55 -11.20
C ARG A 98 -3.77 0.73 -11.97
N ILE A 99 -5.04 0.75 -11.58
CA ILE A 99 -6.11 0.04 -12.29
C ILE A 99 -6.22 0.55 -13.73
N GLN A 100 -6.08 1.85 -13.95
CA GLN A 100 -6.06 2.49 -15.27
C GLN A 100 -4.90 1.99 -16.13
N ARG A 101 -3.65 2.09 -15.65
CA ARG A 101 -2.47 1.59 -16.38
C ARG A 101 -2.62 0.11 -16.70
N PHE A 102 -3.12 -0.65 -15.75
CA PHE A 102 -3.28 -2.09 -15.89
C PHE A 102 -4.37 -2.44 -16.92
N TRP A 103 -5.46 -1.68 -16.94
CA TRP A 103 -6.50 -1.76 -17.96
C TRP A 103 -5.95 -1.43 -19.35
N GLN A 104 -5.22 -0.31 -19.47
CA GLN A 104 -4.61 0.12 -20.73
C GLN A 104 -3.58 -0.91 -21.24
N SER A 105 -2.80 -1.50 -20.34
CA SER A 105 -1.82 -2.55 -20.69
C SER A 105 -2.47 -3.84 -21.19
N SER A 106 -3.73 -4.10 -20.82
CA SER A 106 -4.47 -5.28 -21.28
C SER A 106 -4.92 -5.19 -22.74
N GLY A 107 -5.00 -3.97 -23.28
CA GLY A 107 -5.51 -3.71 -24.63
C GLY A 107 -7.01 -3.95 -24.80
N PHE A 108 -7.78 -4.10 -23.70
CA PHE A 108 -9.22 -4.31 -23.75
C PHE A 108 -10.01 -3.01 -23.91
N SER A 109 -11.19 -3.15 -24.51
CA SER A 109 -12.26 -2.18 -24.50
C SER A 109 -13.44 -2.70 -23.68
N LEU A 110 -14.38 -1.83 -23.28
CA LEU A 110 -15.64 -2.29 -22.65
C LEU A 110 -16.41 -3.28 -23.54
N ASN A 111 -16.28 -3.15 -24.87
CA ASN A 111 -16.93 -4.05 -25.83
C ASN A 111 -16.34 -5.47 -25.80
N ASP A 112 -15.16 -5.67 -25.23
CA ASP A 112 -14.59 -7.00 -25.02
C ASP A 112 -15.22 -7.73 -23.82
N LEU A 113 -15.91 -7.01 -22.93
CA LEU A 113 -16.49 -7.54 -21.69
C LEU A 113 -18.01 -7.56 -21.68
N MET A 114 -18.66 -6.74 -22.51
CA MET A 114 -20.11 -6.66 -22.63
C MET A 114 -20.55 -6.16 -24.00
N LYS A 115 -21.82 -6.39 -24.35
CA LYS A 115 -22.38 -5.93 -25.63
C LYS A 115 -22.52 -4.41 -25.67
N ALA A 116 -22.33 -3.84 -26.86
CA ALA A 116 -22.34 -2.39 -27.07
C ALA A 116 -23.67 -1.70 -26.72
N ASP A 117 -24.80 -2.40 -26.83
CA ASP A 117 -26.14 -1.90 -26.48
C ASP A 117 -26.35 -1.75 -24.97
N LEU A 118 -25.51 -2.37 -24.14
CA LEU A 118 -25.51 -2.23 -22.69
C LEU A 118 -24.69 -1.02 -22.19
N ILE A 119 -23.84 -0.46 -23.06
CA ILE A 119 -22.93 0.65 -22.75
C ILE A 119 -23.64 1.97 -23.08
N ASP A 120 -24.39 2.49 -22.11
CA ASP A 120 -24.95 3.84 -22.21
C ASP A 120 -23.92 4.92 -21.85
N SER A 121 -24.21 6.18 -22.22
CA SER A 121 -23.32 7.31 -21.95
C SER A 121 -23.08 7.56 -20.46
N THR A 122 -24.04 7.21 -19.59
CA THR A 122 -23.86 7.38 -18.14
C THR A 122 -22.82 6.39 -17.62
N PHE A 123 -22.85 5.16 -18.12
CA PHE A 123 -21.89 4.13 -17.78
C PHE A 123 -20.52 4.39 -18.39
N SER A 124 -20.43 4.82 -19.65
CA SER A 124 -19.16 5.22 -20.23
C SER A 124 -18.49 6.30 -19.38
N ASN A 125 -19.22 7.39 -19.10
CA ASN A 125 -18.70 8.51 -18.32
C ASN A 125 -18.25 8.11 -16.90
N GLU A 126 -18.88 7.11 -16.27
CA GLU A 126 -18.45 6.60 -14.97
C GLU A 126 -17.05 5.96 -15.01
N PHE A 127 -16.67 5.39 -16.16
CA PHE A 127 -15.44 4.63 -16.35
C PHE A 127 -14.51 5.22 -17.43
N ASP A 128 -14.75 6.46 -17.89
CA ASP A 128 -13.91 7.15 -18.88
C ASP A 128 -12.45 7.23 -18.44
N TRP A 129 -12.21 7.35 -17.13
CA TRP A 129 -10.87 7.36 -16.54
C TRP A 129 -10.04 6.10 -16.84
N LEU A 130 -10.66 4.96 -17.22
CA LEU A 130 -9.93 3.77 -17.67
C LEU A 130 -9.28 3.98 -19.05
N PHE A 131 -9.82 4.89 -19.86
CA PHE A 131 -9.46 5.12 -21.26
C PHE A 131 -8.63 6.37 -21.49
N ASP A 132 -8.63 7.30 -20.53
CA ASP A 132 -7.79 8.49 -20.60
C ASP A 132 -6.32 8.09 -20.76
N THR A 133 -5.76 8.26 -21.96
CA THR A 133 -4.32 8.14 -22.14
C THR A 133 -3.66 9.25 -21.34
N PRO A 134 -2.67 8.95 -20.47
CA PRO A 134 -1.83 10.01 -19.97
C PRO A 134 -1.19 10.67 -21.19
N GLU A 135 -1.52 11.93 -21.45
CA GLU A 135 -0.66 12.75 -22.30
C GLU A 135 0.74 12.64 -21.69
N VAL A 136 1.74 12.46 -22.55
CA VAL A 136 3.14 12.47 -22.15
C VAL A 136 3.41 13.86 -21.57
N GLU A 137 3.22 14.02 -20.26
CA GLU A 137 3.53 15.24 -19.55
C GLU A 137 5.05 15.32 -19.43
N GLN A 138 5.65 15.89 -20.47
CA GLN A 138 6.86 16.66 -20.33
C GLN A 138 6.60 17.69 -19.22
N SER A 139 7.43 17.61 -18.18
CA SER A 139 7.48 18.46 -17.02
C SER A 139 7.00 19.89 -17.31
N THR A 140 5.84 20.28 -16.78
CA THR A 140 5.60 21.56 -16.10
C THR A 140 4.12 21.72 -15.71
N SER A 141 3.89 21.64 -14.40
CA SER A 141 2.87 22.38 -13.63
C SER A 141 1.46 21.80 -13.47
N GLN A 142 1.27 21.24 -12.28
CA GLN A 142 0.16 21.55 -11.36
C GLN A 142 -1.25 21.09 -11.75
N THR A 143 -1.45 19.78 -11.73
CA THR A 143 -2.73 19.19 -11.29
C THR A 143 -2.52 18.71 -9.86
N LYS A 144 -3.18 19.37 -8.91
CA LYS A 144 -3.20 18.99 -7.48
C LYS A 144 -3.95 17.67 -7.33
N GLU A 145 -3.32 16.55 -7.67
CA GLU A 145 -3.70 15.27 -7.08
C GLU A 145 -3.19 15.30 -5.63
N ASN A 146 -4.13 15.32 -4.68
CA ASN A 146 -3.84 14.98 -3.28
C ASN A 146 -3.48 13.48 -3.24
N HIS A 147 -2.32 13.11 -3.79
CA HIS A 147 -1.77 11.78 -3.59
C HIS A 147 -1.48 11.65 -2.10
N SER A 148 -2.18 10.76 -1.40
CA SER A 148 -1.72 10.33 -0.08
C SER A 148 -0.37 9.60 -0.23
N PRO A 149 0.53 9.67 0.76
CA PRO A 149 1.76 8.91 0.73
C PRO A 149 1.46 7.40 0.59
N HIS A 150 2.22 6.70 -0.25
CA HIS A 150 2.04 5.28 -0.49
C HIS A 150 3.37 4.55 -0.69
N PRO A 151 3.47 3.28 -0.29
CA PRO A 151 4.65 2.45 -0.55
C PRO A 151 4.82 2.17 -2.05
N ASP A 152 6.05 1.98 -2.48
CA ASP A 152 6.41 1.44 -3.79
C ASP A 152 6.53 -0.10 -3.70
N PRO A 153 5.73 -0.88 -4.45
CA PRO A 153 5.73 -2.33 -4.37
C PRO A 153 7.06 -3.00 -4.74
N GLN A 154 7.84 -2.42 -5.63
CA GLN A 154 9.13 -2.97 -6.02
C GLN A 154 10.16 -2.67 -4.93
N LEU A 155 10.16 -1.46 -4.36
CA LEU A 155 11.01 -1.12 -3.22
C LEU A 155 10.73 -2.00 -2.00
N VAL A 156 9.46 -2.32 -1.72
CA VAL A 156 9.09 -3.30 -0.67
C VAL A 156 9.77 -4.66 -0.92
N LYS A 157 9.74 -5.16 -2.17
CA LYS A 157 10.40 -6.43 -2.54
C LYS A 157 11.92 -6.35 -2.34
N LEU A 158 12.54 -5.24 -2.73
CA LEU A 158 13.97 -5.01 -2.57
C LEU A 158 14.35 -5.04 -1.08
N PHE A 159 13.60 -4.37 -0.22
CA PHE A 159 13.81 -4.42 1.23
C PHE A 159 13.63 -5.84 1.81
N LYS A 160 12.62 -6.61 1.33
CA LYS A 160 12.33 -7.99 1.81
C LYS A 160 13.34 -9.05 1.38
N SER A 161 14.08 -8.85 0.30
CA SER A 161 15.07 -9.80 -0.26
C SER A 161 16.27 -10.12 0.66
N VAL A 162 16.17 -9.75 1.94
CA VAL A 162 17.15 -10.00 2.97
C VAL A 162 17.33 -11.49 3.27
N ASN A 163 16.33 -12.36 3.09
CA ASN A 163 16.42 -13.77 3.51
C ASN A 163 15.65 -14.78 2.60
N ASP A 164 16.13 -16.03 2.69
CA ASP A 164 15.65 -17.34 2.20
C ASP A 164 15.78 -17.73 0.72
N GLN A 165 15.97 -16.82 -0.24
CA GLN A 165 16.02 -17.17 -1.67
C GLN A 165 17.38 -16.98 -2.38
N GLY A 166 18.44 -16.62 -1.64
CA GLY A 166 19.82 -16.69 -2.15
C GLY A 166 20.31 -15.54 -3.04
N THR A 167 19.51 -14.51 -3.29
CA THR A 167 19.97 -13.23 -3.87
C THR A 167 19.90 -12.13 -2.81
N THR A 168 21.00 -11.93 -2.09
CA THR A 168 21.12 -10.85 -1.11
C THR A 168 21.25 -9.52 -1.84
N ILE A 169 20.13 -8.82 -2.08
CA ILE A 169 20.20 -7.44 -2.58
C ILE A 169 20.85 -6.60 -1.49
N THR A 170 21.89 -5.87 -1.87
CA THR A 170 22.70 -5.05 -0.98
C THR A 170 22.06 -3.67 -0.77
N ASP A 171 22.35 -3.02 0.36
CA ASP A 171 21.83 -1.66 0.63
C ASP A 171 22.18 -0.65 -0.49
N PRO A 172 23.39 -0.66 -1.10
CA PRO A 172 23.71 0.19 -2.25
C PRO A 172 22.84 -0.07 -3.49
N GLU A 173 22.38 -1.29 -3.73
CA GLU A 173 21.47 -1.60 -4.84
C GLU A 173 20.08 -1.02 -4.58
N ILE A 174 19.60 -1.07 -3.33
CA ILE A 174 18.33 -0.44 -2.93
C ILE A 174 18.43 1.08 -3.08
N ILE A 175 19.53 1.68 -2.61
CA ILE A 175 19.78 3.12 -2.74
C ILE A 175 19.85 3.54 -4.22
N THR A 176 20.53 2.76 -5.07
CA THR A 176 20.57 2.99 -6.51
C THR A 176 19.17 2.97 -7.11
N TYR A 177 18.36 1.97 -6.76
CA TYR A 177 16.97 1.90 -7.22
C TYR A 177 16.17 3.15 -6.83
N ILE A 178 16.24 3.59 -5.56
CA ILE A 178 15.57 4.81 -5.08
C ILE A 178 16.00 6.01 -5.91
N ARG A 179 17.30 6.19 -6.14
CA ARG A 179 17.84 7.34 -6.92
C ARG A 179 17.44 7.33 -8.39
N GLU A 180 17.24 6.15 -8.97
CA GLU A 180 16.89 6.00 -10.39
C GLU A 180 15.38 6.07 -10.65
N HIS A 181 14.54 5.71 -9.66
CA HIS A 181 13.10 5.50 -9.86
C HIS A 181 12.21 6.42 -9.02
N MET A 182 12.76 7.16 -8.05
CA MET A 182 12.01 8.10 -7.23
C MET A 182 12.60 9.50 -7.35
N ASP A 183 11.74 10.53 -7.44
CA ASP A 183 12.16 11.92 -7.55
C ASP A 183 12.22 12.58 -6.15
N PRO A 184 13.39 13.02 -5.67
CA PRO A 184 13.54 13.73 -4.39
C PRO A 184 12.73 15.03 -4.29
N SER A 185 12.24 15.58 -5.40
CA SER A 185 11.40 16.78 -5.42
C SER A 185 9.93 16.52 -5.08
N GLU A 186 9.50 15.25 -5.07
CA GLU A 186 8.13 14.87 -4.73
C GLU A 186 7.80 15.13 -3.25
N LYS A 187 6.62 15.69 -3.00
CA LYS A 187 6.13 16.01 -1.65
C LYS A 187 6.26 14.85 -0.66
N PHE A 188 5.98 13.62 -1.12
CA PHE A 188 5.95 12.42 -0.27
C PHE A 188 7.15 11.51 -0.48
N TYR A 189 8.24 12.00 -1.08
CA TYR A 189 9.45 11.21 -1.38
C TYR A 189 9.92 10.38 -0.17
N ILE A 190 10.19 11.04 0.96
CA ILE A 190 10.65 10.36 2.18
C ILE A 190 9.57 9.40 2.71
N ARG A 191 8.30 9.84 2.73
CA ARG A 191 7.21 9.01 3.26
C ARG A 191 7.01 7.74 2.45
N ASN A 192 7.06 7.82 1.13
CA ASN A 192 6.90 6.67 0.25
C ASN A 192 8.02 5.64 0.48
N ILE A 193 9.26 6.10 0.68
CA ILE A 193 10.41 5.24 1.00
C ILE A 193 10.22 4.57 2.35
N VAL A 194 9.92 5.34 3.41
CA VAL A 194 9.74 4.82 4.76
C VAL A 194 8.54 3.87 4.84
N LEU A 195 7.43 4.17 4.17
CA LEU A 195 6.28 3.25 4.08
C LEU A 195 6.64 1.94 3.37
N SER A 196 7.46 2.00 2.31
CA SER A 196 7.93 0.79 1.61
C SER A 196 8.80 -0.08 2.52
N TYR A 197 9.68 0.55 3.29
CA TYR A 197 10.49 -0.11 4.31
C TYR A 197 9.61 -0.74 5.41
N LEU A 198 8.64 -0.01 5.96
CA LEU A 198 7.76 -0.52 7.01
C LEU A 198 6.90 -1.70 6.53
N GLU A 199 6.37 -1.65 5.31
CA GLU A 199 5.67 -2.78 4.68
C GLU A 199 6.58 -3.99 4.44
N ALA A 200 7.87 -3.75 4.17
CA ALA A 200 8.85 -4.82 4.06
C ALA A 200 9.10 -5.53 5.40
N CYS A 201 9.09 -4.77 6.49
CA CYS A 201 9.30 -5.31 7.83
C CYS A 201 8.08 -6.05 8.38
N LEU A 202 6.87 -5.84 7.85
CA LEU A 202 5.67 -6.52 8.34
C LEU A 202 5.72 -8.04 8.13
N ILE A 203 5.42 -8.83 9.18
CA ILE A 203 5.27 -10.28 9.06
C ILE A 203 3.97 -10.58 8.31
N ASN A 204 4.11 -11.10 7.09
CA ASN A 204 2.98 -11.52 6.28
C ASN A 204 2.14 -12.58 7.04
N ARG A 205 0.81 -12.41 7.03
CA ARG A 205 -0.17 -13.34 7.61
C ARG A 205 -0.15 -13.46 9.14
N ASP A 206 0.55 -12.58 9.86
CA ASP A 206 0.47 -12.51 11.33
C ASP A 206 -0.80 -11.74 11.78
N PRO A 207 -1.72 -12.34 12.56
CA PRO A 207 -2.94 -11.68 13.02
C PRO A 207 -2.69 -10.48 13.93
N GLN A 208 -1.52 -10.45 14.59
CA GLN A 208 -1.10 -9.39 15.51
C GLN A 208 -0.30 -8.29 14.78
N LYS A 209 -0.11 -8.43 13.45
CA LYS A 209 0.56 -7.47 12.56
C LYS A 209 2.00 -7.15 13.03
N LYS A 210 2.75 -8.14 13.51
CA LYS A 210 4.11 -7.96 14.05
C LYS A 210 5.15 -7.52 13.00
N ILE A 211 6.24 -6.90 13.48
CA ILE A 211 7.40 -6.46 12.70
C ILE A 211 8.54 -7.50 12.79
N GLN A 212 9.23 -7.73 11.67
CA GLN A 212 10.48 -8.46 11.57
C GLN A 212 11.63 -7.53 11.94
N GLU A 213 12.03 -7.51 13.22
CA GLU A 213 13.09 -6.63 13.71
C GLU A 213 14.43 -6.84 12.99
N ASP A 214 14.74 -8.07 12.56
CA ASP A 214 15.97 -8.36 11.81
C ASP A 214 16.04 -7.59 10.48
N ILE A 215 14.92 -7.50 9.77
CA ILE A 215 14.83 -6.72 8.52
C ILE A 215 14.87 -5.23 8.85
N ALA A 216 14.12 -4.82 9.89
CA ALA A 216 14.04 -3.43 10.30
C ALA A 216 15.43 -2.86 10.63
N LYS A 217 16.18 -3.54 11.49
CA LYS A 217 17.53 -3.11 11.88
C LYS A 217 18.50 -3.19 10.70
N LYS A 218 18.52 -4.30 9.97
CA LYS A 218 19.45 -4.48 8.84
C LYS A 218 19.29 -3.41 7.75
N ARG A 219 18.05 -3.05 7.42
CA ARG A 219 17.75 -2.10 6.33
C ARG A 219 17.70 -0.65 6.78
N MET A 220 17.91 -0.36 8.07
CA MET A 220 17.94 1.02 8.57
C MET A 220 19.06 1.85 7.93
N THR A 221 20.18 1.21 7.62
CA THR A 221 21.32 1.81 6.87
C THR A 221 20.87 2.50 5.58
N VAL A 222 19.88 1.95 4.87
CA VAL A 222 19.30 2.56 3.67
C VAL A 222 18.55 3.83 4.03
N LEU A 223 17.71 3.81 5.09
CA LEU A 223 16.97 4.99 5.53
C LEU A 223 17.90 6.10 5.99
N ASN A 224 18.93 5.77 6.79
CA ASN A 224 19.93 6.73 7.24
C ASN A 224 20.68 7.38 6.06
N ALA A 225 20.98 6.61 5.01
CA ALA A 225 21.61 7.13 3.80
C ALA A 225 20.70 8.03 2.94
N ILE A 226 19.38 8.00 3.14
CA ILE A 226 18.41 8.82 2.41
C ILE A 226 17.98 10.05 3.22
N ILE A 227 17.73 9.87 4.53
CA ILE A 227 17.28 10.93 5.45
C ILE A 227 18.44 11.87 5.79
N GLU A 228 19.67 11.35 5.93
CA GLU A 228 20.90 12.11 6.12
C GLU A 228 20.83 13.16 7.25
N HIS A 229 20.15 12.83 8.36
CA HIS A 229 19.91 13.72 9.50
C HIS A 229 19.31 15.09 9.16
N LYS A 230 18.56 15.17 8.05
CA LYS A 230 17.85 16.40 7.68
C LYS A 230 16.56 16.46 8.49
N SER A 231 16.46 17.46 9.38
CA SER A 231 15.31 17.67 10.27
C SER A 231 13.95 17.49 9.57
N GLU A 232 13.74 18.12 8.40
CA GLU A 232 12.48 17.95 7.66
C GLU A 232 12.25 16.50 7.21
N ALA A 233 13.29 15.80 6.74
CA ALA A 233 13.17 14.40 6.31
C ALA A 233 12.88 13.46 7.50
N GLU A 234 13.50 13.71 8.66
CA GLU A 234 13.21 12.96 9.89
C GLU A 234 11.76 13.11 10.31
N ILE A 235 11.22 14.34 10.29
CA ILE A 235 9.81 14.60 10.59
C ILE A 235 8.89 13.87 9.60
N GLN A 236 9.23 13.88 8.30
CA GLN A 236 8.48 13.10 7.30
C GLN A 236 8.54 11.58 7.59
N ALA A 237 9.64 11.06 8.14
CA ALA A 237 9.72 9.66 8.57
C ALA A 237 8.77 9.36 9.75
N VAL A 238 8.65 10.27 10.72
CA VAL A 238 7.68 10.16 11.82
C VAL A 238 6.24 10.17 11.30
N TYR A 239 5.90 11.05 10.35
CA TYR A 239 4.59 11.03 9.69
C TYR A 239 4.34 9.71 8.95
N ALA A 240 5.35 9.13 8.29
CA ALA A 240 5.22 7.82 7.65
C ALA A 240 4.91 6.70 8.66
N ILE A 241 5.54 6.71 9.85
CA ILE A 241 5.21 5.80 10.96
C ILE A 241 3.75 6.00 11.39
N GLN A 242 3.31 7.24 11.58
CA GLN A 242 1.92 7.57 11.91
C GLN A 242 0.95 7.01 10.87
N ASN A 243 1.19 7.29 9.57
CA ASN A 243 0.36 6.80 8.47
C ASN A 243 0.31 5.27 8.44
N PHE A 244 1.45 4.60 8.64
CA PHE A 244 1.55 3.15 8.65
C PHE A 244 0.76 2.52 9.80
N VAL A 245 0.93 3.01 11.02
CA VAL A 245 0.22 2.51 12.20
C VAL A 245 -1.29 2.73 12.06
N ASN A 246 -1.70 3.89 11.56
CA ASN A 246 -3.10 4.22 11.29
C ASN A 246 -3.71 3.25 10.24
N LYS A 247 -3.02 3.02 9.13
CA LYS A 247 -3.42 2.05 8.09
C LYS A 247 -3.57 0.63 8.65
N LEU A 248 -2.79 0.28 9.67
CA LEU A 248 -2.87 -0.99 10.39
C LEU A 248 -3.89 -0.97 11.54
N GLU A 249 -4.74 0.05 11.68
CA GLU A 249 -5.76 0.16 12.72
C GLU A 249 -5.16 0.08 14.14
N HIS A 250 -3.99 0.69 14.33
CA HIS A 250 -3.29 0.82 15.63
C HIS A 250 -3.04 -0.50 16.37
N PRO A 251 -2.20 -1.41 15.83
CA PRO A 251 -1.85 -2.63 16.54
C PRO A 251 -1.19 -2.31 17.90
N PRO A 252 -1.48 -3.07 18.97
CA PRO A 252 -0.95 -2.78 20.30
C PRO A 252 0.57 -2.66 20.29
N LYS A 253 1.10 -1.59 20.89
CA LYS A 253 2.53 -1.29 21.02
C LYS A 253 3.31 -1.05 19.71
N MET A 254 2.65 -1.05 18.55
CA MET A 254 3.33 -0.88 17.26
C MET A 254 4.03 0.47 17.13
N ALA A 255 3.33 1.57 17.41
CA ALA A 255 3.90 2.91 17.31
C ALA A 255 5.11 3.07 18.23
N ARG A 256 4.99 2.58 19.47
CA ARG A 256 6.08 2.60 20.45
C ARG A 256 7.31 1.82 19.94
N LEU A 257 7.11 0.59 19.48
CA LEU A 257 8.18 -0.23 18.91
C LEU A 257 8.89 0.47 17.75
N LEU A 258 8.12 1.07 16.83
CA LEU A 258 8.71 1.77 15.68
C LEU A 258 9.45 3.05 16.10
N PHE A 259 8.97 3.78 17.11
CA PHE A 259 9.69 4.94 17.66
C PHE A 259 11.00 4.50 18.31
N ASP A 260 10.99 3.44 19.12
CA ASP A 260 12.21 2.88 19.73
C ASP A 260 13.21 2.46 18.63
N ILE A 261 12.78 1.75 17.58
CA ILE A 261 13.66 1.34 16.48
C ILE A 261 14.26 2.54 15.72
N PHE A 262 13.47 3.54 15.38
CA PHE A 262 13.97 4.71 14.61
C PHE A 262 14.87 5.61 15.46
N TYR A 263 14.65 5.65 16.77
CA TYR A 263 15.52 6.35 17.71
C TYR A 263 16.84 5.60 17.94
N ASP A 264 16.78 4.31 18.32
CA ASP A 264 17.94 3.49 18.67
C ASP A 264 18.93 3.33 17.50
N GLU A 265 18.43 3.33 16.27
CA GLU A 265 19.25 3.24 15.05
C GLU A 265 19.61 4.61 14.45
N GLU A 266 19.47 5.68 15.25
CA GLU A 266 19.86 7.06 14.93
C GLU A 266 19.22 7.61 13.64
N CYS A 267 18.02 7.12 13.28
CA CYS A 267 17.33 7.51 12.06
C CYS A 267 16.51 8.79 12.23
N VAL A 268 15.95 8.99 13.43
CA VAL A 268 15.15 10.16 13.79
C VAL A 268 15.66 10.70 15.13
N SER A 269 15.99 11.98 15.15
CA SER A 269 16.44 12.66 16.35
C SER A 269 15.31 12.92 17.36
N GLU A 270 15.68 13.15 18.61
CA GLU A 270 14.77 13.62 19.65
C GLU A 270 14.02 14.90 19.24
N ASP A 271 14.73 15.85 18.64
CA ASP A 271 14.17 17.10 18.14
C ASP A 271 13.05 16.84 17.12
N ALA A 272 13.25 15.93 16.17
CA ALA A 272 12.24 15.61 15.16
C ALA A 272 10.99 14.94 15.76
N PHE A 273 11.16 14.07 16.76
CA PHE A 273 10.03 13.50 17.49
C PHE A 273 9.24 14.58 18.25
N PHE A 274 9.93 15.51 18.92
CA PHE A 274 9.26 16.60 19.63
C PHE A 274 8.62 17.61 18.69
N GLU A 275 9.23 17.90 17.55
CA GLU A 275 8.65 18.79 16.54
C GLU A 275 7.34 18.21 16.01
N TRP A 276 7.33 16.92 15.66
CA TRP A 276 6.11 16.21 15.26
C TRP A 276 5.02 16.26 16.36
N LEU A 277 5.40 16.15 17.64
CA LEU A 277 4.47 16.19 18.77
C LEU A 277 3.92 17.60 19.06
N LYS A 278 4.79 18.62 19.08
CA LYS A 278 4.43 19.98 19.51
C LYS A 278 3.81 20.81 18.39
N HIS A 279 4.21 20.54 17.15
CA HIS A 279 3.84 21.32 15.96
C HIS A 279 3.28 20.41 14.85
N PRO A 280 2.16 19.70 15.09
CA PRO A 280 1.59 18.80 14.09
C PRO A 280 1.09 19.57 12.86
N ASP A 281 1.39 19.02 11.68
CA ASP A 281 0.89 19.51 10.41
C ASP A 281 -0.63 19.30 10.37
N GLN A 282 -1.38 20.39 10.22
CA GLN A 282 -2.84 20.37 10.20
C GLN A 282 -3.41 19.59 9.01
N SER A 283 -2.60 19.34 7.97
CA SER A 283 -2.97 18.49 6.84
C SER A 283 -2.73 16.99 7.10
N GLU A 284 -2.08 16.62 8.20
CA GLU A 284 -1.66 15.25 8.54
C GLU A 284 -2.21 14.77 9.89
N THR A 285 -3.50 15.01 10.11
CA THR A 285 -4.15 14.76 11.42
C THR A 285 -4.57 13.31 11.66
N GLU A 286 -4.63 12.49 10.61
CA GLU A 286 -5.17 11.13 10.71
C GLU A 286 -4.23 10.21 11.49
N GLY A 287 -4.74 9.59 12.56
CA GLY A 287 -3.99 8.71 13.43
C GLY A 287 -3.05 9.41 14.43
N HIS A 288 -2.81 10.71 14.31
CA HIS A 288 -1.89 11.48 15.14
C HIS A 288 -2.18 11.31 16.65
N ALA A 289 -3.40 11.65 17.07
CA ALA A 289 -3.79 11.60 18.48
C ALA A 289 -3.66 10.19 19.10
N VAL A 290 -3.94 9.14 18.32
CA VAL A 290 -3.82 7.77 18.81
C VAL A 290 -2.36 7.36 18.93
N VAL A 291 -1.52 7.75 17.96
CA VAL A 291 -0.08 7.52 18.00
C VAL A 291 0.54 8.25 19.18
N GLU A 292 0.25 9.54 19.34
CA GLU A 292 0.67 10.37 20.48
C GLU A 292 0.36 9.71 21.83
N ILE A 293 -0.90 9.30 22.03
CA ILE A 293 -1.32 8.64 23.27
C ILE A 293 -0.54 7.33 23.47
N SER A 294 -0.35 6.56 22.40
CA SER A 294 0.33 5.26 22.48
C SER A 294 1.84 5.35 22.68
N THR A 295 2.45 6.51 22.41
CA THR A 295 3.89 6.77 22.55
C THR A 295 4.21 7.74 23.69
N LYS A 296 3.26 8.10 24.54
CA LYS A 296 3.47 8.97 25.70
C LYS A 296 4.64 8.54 26.60
N ASP A 297 4.78 7.24 26.84
CA ASP A 297 5.86 6.70 27.67
C ASP A 297 7.24 6.86 27.02
N PHE A 298 7.32 6.95 25.68
CA PHE A 298 8.56 7.22 24.94
C PHE A 298 9.00 8.67 25.17
N PHE A 299 8.07 9.63 25.02
CA PHE A 299 8.35 11.04 25.26
C PHE A 299 8.66 11.36 26.73
N THR A 300 8.00 10.66 27.66
CA THR A 300 8.31 10.79 29.09
C THR A 300 9.74 10.34 29.37
N TRP A 301 10.19 9.26 28.72
CA TRP A 301 11.55 8.75 28.85
C TRP A 301 12.59 9.71 28.25
N LEU A 302 12.34 10.28 27.06
CA LEU A 302 13.22 11.28 26.46
C LEU A 302 13.45 12.50 27.38
N GLN A 303 12.37 13.06 27.94
CA GLN A 303 12.45 14.21 28.86
C GLN A 303 13.22 13.89 30.16
N GLN A 304 13.09 12.67 30.67
CA GLN A 304 13.81 12.25 31.87
C GLN A 304 15.31 12.13 31.60
N ALA A 305 15.69 11.58 30.45
CA ALA A 305 17.09 11.49 30.04
C ALA A 305 17.72 12.89 29.87
N GLU A 306 17.00 13.88 29.33
CA GLU A 306 17.46 15.27 29.22
C GLU A 306 17.72 15.90 30.61
N THR A 307 16.77 15.74 31.54
CA THR A 307 16.87 16.33 32.89
C THR A 307 18.03 15.72 33.71
N GLU A 308 18.26 14.41 33.59
CA GLU A 308 19.36 13.73 34.31
C GLU A 308 20.76 14.13 33.79
N VAL A 309 20.89 14.51 32.51
CA VAL A 309 22.15 15.01 31.94
C VAL A 309 22.45 16.43 32.41
N GLU A 310 21.44 17.31 32.42
CA GLU A 310 21.60 18.69 32.92
C GLU A 310 22.00 18.72 34.41
N GLU A 311 21.36 17.90 35.26
CA GLU A 311 21.70 17.80 36.69
C GLU A 311 23.12 17.24 36.92
N GLY A 312 23.58 16.30 36.09
CA GLY A 312 24.93 15.74 36.18
C GLY A 312 26.04 16.70 35.75
N GLU A 313 25.79 17.52 34.72
CA GLU A 313 26.75 18.54 34.27
C GLU A 313 26.90 19.72 35.26
N GLU A 314 25.82 20.08 35.97
CA GLU A 314 25.88 21.07 37.05
C GLU A 314 26.68 20.58 38.28
N GLU A 315 26.63 19.27 38.57
CA GLU A 315 27.38 18.66 39.67
C GLU A 315 28.88 18.44 39.33
N GLU A 316 29.24 18.13 38.08
CA GLU A 316 30.65 17.98 37.67
C GLU A 316 31.35 19.33 37.38
N GLY A 317 30.58 20.39 37.14
CA GLY A 317 31.08 21.75 36.93
C GLY A 317 31.32 22.58 38.21
N SER A 318 31.02 22.04 39.40
CA SER A 318 31.13 22.69 40.72
C SER A 318 32.30 22.17 41.56
#